data_AF-A0A7X6XKU5-F1
#
_entry.id   AF-A0A7X6XKU5-F1
#
_cell.length_a   1.000
_cell.length_b   1.000
_cell.length_c   1.000
_cell.angle_alpha   90.00
_cell.angle_beta   90.00
_cell.angle_gamma   90.00
#
_symmetry.space_group_name_H-M   'P 1'
#
loop_
_entity.id
_entity.type
_entity.pdbx_description
1 polymer ?
#
loop_
_entity_poly.entity_id
_entity_poly.type
_entity_poly.pdbx_seq_one_letter_code
_entity_poly.pdbx_strand_id
1 'polypeptide(L)'
;MIEEIRRAIKDAEEVICGHALAREGGPALSLLVELGLVKPIRTGVPACAEHGCPYQGDCEHEETFATGAPGRAGRKARLSAEARAIVADRDRLLARVRALPLCQFVLEALAAGPCSLFALNTRLLTASLEEIDATGQVKATAFDRASLGRAIALLEELGEIHRLPDGATLARDAGKES
;
A
#
# COMPACT_ATOMS: atom_id res chain seq x y z
N MET A 1 -3.02 6.37 -7.94
CA MET A 1 -2.63 5.83 -6.63
C MET A 1 -1.71 6.77 -5.85
N ILE A 2 -0.61 7.25 -6.43
CA ILE A 2 0.35 8.17 -5.79
C ILE A 2 -0.33 9.46 -5.34
N GLU A 3 -1.20 10.04 -6.19
CA GLU A 3 -1.98 11.23 -5.81
C GLU A 3 -2.95 10.97 -4.65
N GLU A 4 -3.52 9.77 -4.57
CA GLU A 4 -4.41 9.38 -3.46
C GLU A 4 -3.61 9.24 -2.16
N ILE A 5 -2.40 8.68 -2.23
CA ILE A 5 -1.45 8.63 -1.11
C ILE A 5 -1.07 10.05 -0.67
N ARG A 6 -0.70 10.92 -1.61
CA ARG A 6 -0.36 12.32 -1.32
C ARG A 6 -1.51 13.05 -0.64
N ARG A 7 -2.72 12.93 -1.18
CA ARG A 7 -3.94 13.53 -0.61
C ARG A 7 -4.19 13.02 0.81
N ALA A 8 -4.18 11.70 1.01
CA ALA A 8 -4.39 11.08 2.32
C ALA A 8 -3.40 11.58 3.39
N ILE A 9 -2.13 11.78 3.02
CA ILE A 9 -1.10 12.28 3.94
C ILE A 9 -1.17 13.80 4.15
N LYS A 10 -1.59 14.56 3.13
CA LYS A 10 -1.71 16.03 3.20
C LYS A 10 -2.90 16.46 4.03
N ASP A 11 -4.05 15.81 3.83
CA ASP A 11 -5.32 16.21 4.45
C ASP A 11 -5.44 15.69 5.90
N ALA A 12 -4.60 14.73 6.28
CA ALA A 12 -4.53 14.25 7.65
C ALA A 12 -3.82 15.25 8.57
N GLU A 13 -4.47 15.62 9.67
CA GLU A 13 -3.83 16.40 10.73
C GLU A 13 -2.73 15.58 11.42
N GLU A 14 -3.12 14.46 12.06
CA GLU A 14 -2.20 13.52 12.72
C GLU A 14 -2.63 12.05 12.63
N VAL A 15 -3.94 11.78 12.64
CA VAL A 15 -4.50 10.42 12.63
C VAL A 15 -5.26 10.17 11.35
N ILE A 16 -4.96 9.02 10.73
CA ILE A 16 -5.66 8.50 9.56
C ILE A 16 -6.53 7.31 9.97
N CYS A 17 -7.79 7.33 9.55
CA CYS A 17 -8.74 6.24 9.76
C CYS A 17 -8.92 5.41 8.48
N GLY A 18 -8.72 4.09 8.57
CA GLY A 18 -8.86 3.19 7.43
C GLY A 18 -10.28 3.16 6.85
N HIS A 19 -11.30 3.38 7.68
CA HIS A 19 -12.70 3.44 7.21
C HIS A 19 -13.00 4.75 6.46
N ALA A 20 -12.42 5.86 6.89
CA ALA A 20 -12.54 7.14 6.17
C ALA A 20 -11.86 7.04 4.79
N LEU A 21 -10.63 6.51 4.75
CA LEU A 21 -9.92 6.26 3.48
C LEU A 21 -10.74 5.39 2.53
N ALA A 22 -11.32 4.28 3.03
CA ALA A 22 -12.13 3.39 2.20
C ALA A 22 -13.37 4.11 1.63
N ARG A 23 -14.03 4.95 2.43
CA ARG A 23 -15.21 5.74 2.00
C ARG A 23 -14.86 6.77 0.92
N GLU A 24 -13.66 7.33 0.98
CA GLU A 24 -13.14 8.31 0.00
C GLU A 24 -12.55 7.68 -1.27
N GLY A 25 -12.54 6.34 -1.37
CA GLY A 25 -11.81 5.63 -2.41
C GLY A 25 -10.29 5.83 -2.34
N GLY A 26 -9.76 6.15 -1.16
CA GLY A 26 -8.35 6.34 -0.90
C GLY A 26 -7.56 5.02 -0.83
N PRO A 27 -6.23 5.11 -0.61
CA PRO A 27 -5.38 3.93 -0.51
C PRO A 27 -5.75 3.09 0.72
N ALA A 28 -5.49 1.79 0.64
CA ALA A 28 -5.60 0.93 1.81
C ALA A 28 -4.65 1.40 2.94
N LEU A 29 -5.14 1.44 4.18
CA LEU A 29 -4.32 1.85 5.34
C LEU A 29 -3.07 0.97 5.48
N SER A 30 -3.16 -0.32 5.18
CA SER A 30 -2.03 -1.25 5.22
C SER A 30 -0.91 -0.82 4.27
N LEU A 31 -1.23 -0.31 3.08
CA LEU A 31 -0.23 0.18 2.15
C LEU A 31 0.53 1.38 2.72
N LEU A 32 -0.17 2.31 3.38
CA LEU A 32 0.48 3.45 4.04
C LEU A 32 1.41 3.00 5.18
N VAL A 33 1.03 1.93 5.90
CA VAL A 33 1.88 1.31 6.93
C VAL A 33 3.11 0.66 6.30
N GLU A 34 2.94 -0.12 5.24
CA GLU A 34 4.03 -0.79 4.51
C GLU A 34 5.04 0.20 3.94
N LEU A 35 4.56 1.35 3.43
CA LEU A 35 5.41 2.44 2.97
C LEU A 35 6.11 3.22 4.10
N GLY A 36 5.79 2.93 5.37
CA GLY A 36 6.33 3.63 6.54
C GLY A 36 5.81 5.06 6.72
N LEU A 37 4.72 5.40 6.02
CA LEU A 37 4.11 6.74 6.09
C LEU A 37 3.25 6.91 7.34
N VAL A 38 2.75 5.81 7.89
CA VAL A 38 1.95 5.82 9.12
C VAL A 38 2.32 4.67 10.05
N LYS A 39 2.03 4.86 11.34
CA LYS A 39 2.21 3.85 12.40
C LYS A 39 0.86 3.43 12.95
N PRO A 40 0.47 2.14 12.88
CA PRO A 40 -0.84 1.68 13.33
C PRO A 40 -0.99 1.86 14.84
N ILE A 41 -2.15 2.35 15.28
CA ILE A 41 -2.50 2.50 16.69
C ILE A 41 -3.18 1.20 17.14
N ARG A 42 -2.50 0.42 17.99
CA ARG A 42 -3.03 -0.86 18.51
C ARG A 42 -3.61 -0.75 19.91
N THR A 43 -3.12 0.19 20.70
CA THR A 43 -3.55 0.47 22.08
C THR A 43 -3.94 1.95 22.19
N GLY A 44 -4.91 2.25 23.05
CA GLY A 44 -5.43 3.63 23.19
C GLY A 44 -5.94 4.17 21.86
N VAL A 45 -6.71 3.36 21.11
CA VAL A 45 -7.25 3.77 19.81
C VAL A 45 -8.26 4.91 20.03
N PRO A 46 -8.03 6.11 19.47
CA PRO A 46 -8.86 7.27 19.75
C PRO A 46 -10.28 7.09 19.20
N ALA A 47 -11.28 7.69 19.86
CA ALA A 47 -12.63 7.86 19.31
C ALA A 47 -12.62 8.77 18.06
N CYS A 48 -13.71 8.84 17.32
CA CYS A 48 -13.81 9.70 16.13
C CYS A 48 -13.70 11.19 16.47
N ALA A 49 -14.30 11.62 17.58
CA ALA A 49 -14.26 13.00 18.07
C ALA A 49 -12.86 13.48 18.46
N GLU A 50 -11.96 12.55 18.87
CA GLU A 50 -10.62 12.88 19.36
C GLU A 50 -9.64 13.27 18.25
N HIS A 51 -9.96 13.01 16.98
CA HIS A 51 -9.07 13.30 15.85
C HIS A 51 -9.77 14.07 14.71
N GLY A 52 -10.93 14.67 14.99
CA GLY A 52 -11.67 15.46 14.01
C GLY A 52 -12.14 14.65 12.79
N CYS A 53 -12.71 13.46 13.00
CA CYS A 53 -13.21 12.66 11.88
C CYS A 53 -14.26 13.45 11.06
N PRO A 54 -14.09 13.62 9.73
CA PRO A 54 -15.05 14.36 8.90
C PRO A 54 -16.40 13.64 8.75
N TYR A 55 -16.46 12.35 9.12
CA TYR A 55 -17.66 11.51 9.05
C TYR A 55 -18.30 11.24 10.42
N GLN A 56 -17.97 12.06 11.43
CA GLN A 56 -18.62 11.96 12.73
C GLN A 56 -20.12 12.21 12.60
N GLY A 57 -20.95 11.34 13.19
CA GLY A 57 -22.40 11.27 13.05
C GLY A 57 -22.89 10.40 11.89
N ASP A 58 -22.05 10.16 10.88
CA ASP A 58 -22.43 9.53 9.60
C ASP A 58 -21.65 8.24 9.29
N CYS A 59 -20.83 7.76 10.24
CA CYS A 59 -19.99 6.58 10.09
C CYS A 59 -20.52 5.39 10.89
N GLU A 60 -20.82 4.28 10.21
CA GLU A 60 -21.31 3.04 10.82
C GLU A 60 -20.36 2.44 11.87
N HIS A 61 -19.08 2.80 11.85
CA HIS A 61 -18.08 2.29 12.78
C HIS A 61 -17.86 3.20 14.00
N GLU A 62 -18.49 4.38 14.06
CA GLU A 62 -18.24 5.36 15.12
C GLU A 62 -18.48 4.78 16.51
N GLU A 63 -19.60 4.09 16.70
CA GLU A 63 -19.95 3.47 17.98
C GLU A 63 -18.91 2.44 18.43
N THR A 64 -18.32 1.69 17.48
CA THR A 64 -17.23 0.74 17.77
C THR A 64 -16.01 1.44 18.37
N PHE A 65 -15.66 2.63 17.87
CA PHE A 65 -14.54 3.41 18.41
C PHE A 65 -14.91 4.12 19.72
N ALA A 66 -16.14 4.61 19.86
CA ALA A 66 -16.61 5.33 21.05
C ALA A 66 -16.74 4.42 22.28
N THR A 67 -17.32 3.23 22.12
CA THR A 67 -17.50 2.24 23.20
C THR A 67 -16.23 1.44 23.48
N GLY A 68 -15.26 1.52 22.58
CA GLY A 68 -14.01 0.81 22.66
C GLY A 68 -14.09 -0.70 22.42
N ALA A 69 -15.09 -1.12 21.64
CA ALA A 69 -15.36 -2.52 21.32
C ALA A 69 -14.18 -3.24 20.62
N PRO A 70 -14.12 -4.58 20.69
CA PRO A 70 -13.13 -5.37 19.97
C PRO A 70 -13.14 -5.13 18.45
N GLY A 71 -11.97 -5.25 17.80
CA GLY A 71 -11.83 -5.10 16.34
C GLY A 71 -11.37 -3.72 15.85
N ARG A 72 -11.30 -2.71 16.73
CA ARG A 72 -10.81 -1.36 16.40
C ARG A 72 -9.29 -1.22 16.28
N ALA A 73 -8.53 -2.14 16.87
CA ALA A 73 -7.07 -2.09 16.90
C ALA A 73 -6.49 -2.13 15.48
N GLY A 74 -5.57 -1.20 15.17
CA GLY A 74 -4.93 -1.11 13.85
C GLY A 74 -5.80 -0.51 12.75
N ARG A 75 -7.04 -0.11 13.04
CA ARG A 75 -7.92 0.58 12.07
C ARG A 75 -7.66 2.08 11.95
N LYS A 76 -6.88 2.64 12.88
CA LYS A 76 -6.36 4.01 12.85
C LYS A 76 -4.84 3.98 12.92
N ALA A 77 -4.19 4.95 12.30
CA ALA A 77 -2.74 5.09 12.31
C ALA A 77 -2.33 6.55 12.51
N ARG A 78 -1.20 6.79 13.16
CA ARG A 78 -0.59 8.13 13.26
C ARG A 78 0.35 8.35 12.09
N LEU A 79 0.38 9.56 11.56
CA LEU A 79 1.41 9.98 10.60
C LEU A 79 2.81 9.73 11.19
N SER A 80 3.72 9.25 10.36
CA SER A 80 5.14 9.26 10.71
C SER A 80 5.69 10.68 10.58
N ALA A 81 6.74 11.01 11.34
CA ALA A 81 7.33 12.35 11.33
C ALA A 81 7.82 12.78 9.93
N GLU A 82 8.22 11.82 9.10
CA GLU A 82 8.72 12.05 7.75
C GLU A 82 7.65 11.93 6.66
N ALA A 83 6.42 11.54 6.99
CA ALA A 83 5.40 11.15 6.00
C ALA A 83 5.18 12.23 4.94
N ARG A 84 5.00 13.48 5.36
CA ARG A 84 4.79 14.63 4.47
C ARG A 84 6.01 14.90 3.59
N ALA A 85 7.22 14.81 4.13
CA ALA A 85 8.45 14.99 3.38
C ALA A 85 8.65 13.86 2.35
N ILE A 86 8.32 12.62 2.70
CA ILE A 86 8.43 11.47 1.80
C ILE A 86 7.46 11.61 0.62
N VAL A 87 6.18 11.96 0.85
CA VAL A 87 5.21 12.02 -0.26
C VAL A 87 5.39 13.23 -1.17
N ALA A 88 6.03 14.30 -0.67
CA ALA A 88 6.38 15.48 -1.44
C ALA A 88 7.59 15.26 -2.36
N ASP A 89 8.48 14.33 -2.01
CA ASP A 89 9.69 14.00 -2.74
C ASP A 89 9.49 12.68 -3.51
N ARG A 90 9.43 12.77 -4.84
CA ARG A 90 9.21 11.61 -5.72
C ARG A 90 10.24 10.52 -5.48
N ASP A 91 11.52 10.86 -5.32
CA ASP A 91 12.60 9.88 -5.26
C ASP A 91 12.64 9.18 -3.90
N ARG A 92 12.32 9.91 -2.82
CA ARG A 92 12.10 9.29 -1.50
C ARG A 92 10.92 8.35 -1.50
N LEU A 93 9.79 8.75 -2.09
CA LEU A 93 8.62 7.87 -2.20
C LEU A 93 8.94 6.64 -3.05
N LEU A 94 9.62 6.82 -4.17
CA LEU A 94 10.07 5.74 -5.03
C LEU A 94 11.00 4.77 -4.29
N ALA A 95 11.93 5.26 -3.47
CA ALA A 95 12.79 4.41 -2.64
C ALA A 95 11.96 3.55 -1.66
N ARG A 96 10.89 4.09 -1.07
CA ARG A 96 9.97 3.31 -0.23
C ARG A 96 9.19 2.27 -1.02
N VAL A 97 8.69 2.64 -2.21
CA VAL A 97 7.97 1.71 -3.10
C VAL A 97 8.89 0.58 -3.55
N ARG A 98 10.11 0.87 -4.02
CA ARG A 98 11.11 -0.13 -4.43
C ARG A 98 11.53 -1.07 -3.29
N ALA A 99 11.39 -0.65 -2.04
CA ALA A 99 11.69 -1.48 -0.87
C ALA A 99 10.54 -2.43 -0.49
N LEU A 100 9.35 -2.30 -1.09
CA LEU A 100 8.25 -3.22 -0.84
C LEU A 100 8.56 -4.60 -1.46
N PRO A 101 8.40 -5.72 -0.74
CA PRO A 101 8.76 -7.05 -1.25
C PRO A 101 8.12 -7.39 -2.59
N LEU A 102 6.85 -7.03 -2.79
CA LEU A 102 6.15 -7.31 -4.04
C LEU A 102 6.64 -6.42 -5.20
N CYS A 103 7.08 -5.20 -4.92
CA CYS A 103 7.69 -4.34 -5.93
C CYS A 103 9.09 -4.85 -6.30
N GLN A 104 9.88 -5.31 -5.33
CA GLN A 104 11.17 -5.98 -5.59
C GLN A 104 10.96 -7.20 -6.49
N PHE A 105 10.00 -8.06 -6.16
CA PHE A 105 9.65 -9.22 -6.97
C PHE A 105 9.33 -8.85 -8.43
N VAL A 106 8.51 -7.82 -8.65
CA VAL A 106 8.18 -7.35 -10.01
C VAL A 106 9.43 -6.83 -10.74
N LEU A 107 10.24 -6.01 -10.07
CA LEU A 107 11.45 -5.43 -10.67
C LEU A 107 12.51 -6.49 -10.99
N GLU A 108 12.69 -7.48 -10.11
CA GLU A 108 13.56 -8.63 -10.35
C GLU A 108 13.07 -9.49 -11.51
N ALA A 109 11.75 -9.70 -11.60
CA ALA A 109 11.18 -10.45 -12.71
C ALA A 109 11.40 -9.77 -14.06
N LEU A 110 11.38 -8.43 -14.09
CA LEU A 110 11.60 -7.61 -15.28
C LEU A 110 13.09 -7.34 -15.56
N ALA A 111 14.01 -7.69 -14.66
CA ALA A 111 15.44 -7.48 -14.86
C ALA A 111 16.01 -8.29 -16.04
N ALA A 112 15.40 -9.44 -16.37
CA ALA A 112 15.75 -10.28 -17.51
C ALA A 112 15.11 -9.82 -18.85
N GLY A 113 14.24 -8.81 -18.82
CA GLY A 113 13.50 -8.31 -19.97
C GLY A 113 11.99 -8.24 -19.74
N PRO A 114 11.21 -7.91 -20.79
CA PRO A 114 9.76 -7.78 -20.70
C PRO A 114 9.10 -9.07 -20.21
N CYS A 115 8.08 -8.93 -19.35
CA CYS A 115 7.37 -10.05 -18.74
C CYS A 115 5.85 -9.83 -18.80
N SER A 116 5.11 -10.87 -19.21
CA SER A 116 3.65 -10.79 -19.20
C SER A 116 3.08 -10.83 -17.78
N LEU A 117 1.93 -10.20 -17.57
CA LEU A 117 1.16 -10.30 -16.33
C LEU A 117 0.88 -11.76 -15.97
N PHE A 118 0.63 -12.62 -16.97
CA PHE A 118 0.44 -14.05 -16.75
C PHE A 118 1.70 -14.70 -16.18
N ALA A 119 2.87 -14.47 -16.79
CA ALA A 119 4.14 -14.99 -16.31
C ALA A 119 4.49 -14.48 -14.91
N LEU A 120 4.22 -13.20 -14.61
CA LEU A 120 4.39 -12.64 -13.26
C LEU A 120 3.50 -13.32 -12.23
N ASN A 121 2.21 -13.50 -12.53
CA ASN A 121 1.29 -14.21 -11.63
C ASN A 121 1.73 -15.66 -11.40
N THR A 122 2.16 -16.36 -12.45
CA THR A 122 2.65 -17.74 -12.34
C THR A 122 3.90 -17.82 -11.46
N ARG A 123 4.89 -16.94 -11.68
CA ARG A 123 6.10 -16.90 -10.84
C ARG A 123 5.77 -16.61 -9.38
N LEU A 124 4.83 -15.70 -9.14
CA LEU A 124 4.42 -15.32 -7.78
C LEU A 124 3.70 -16.49 -7.07
N LEU A 125 2.84 -17.20 -7.80
CA LEU A 125 2.18 -18.41 -7.31
C LEU A 125 3.20 -19.50 -6.97
N THR A 126 4.16 -19.76 -7.87
CA THR A 126 5.23 -20.76 -7.63
C THR A 126 6.04 -20.42 -6.38
N ALA A 127 6.53 -19.18 -6.26
CA ALA A 127 7.28 -18.76 -5.08
C ALA A 127 6.46 -18.88 -3.78
N SER A 128 5.16 -18.60 -3.84
CA SER A 128 4.26 -18.75 -2.69
C SER A 128 4.08 -20.22 -2.29
N LEU A 129 3.95 -21.13 -3.26
CA LEU A 129 3.84 -22.56 -3.00
C LEU A 129 5.13 -23.12 -2.38
N GLU A 130 6.28 -22.73 -2.89
CA GLU A 130 7.59 -23.12 -2.34
C GLU A 130 7.78 -22.67 -0.89
N GLU A 131 7.33 -21.45 -0.56
CA GLU A 131 7.36 -20.95 0.81
C GLU A 131 6.42 -21.72 1.74
N ILE A 132 5.23 -22.08 1.26
CA ILE A 132 4.28 -22.91 2.02
C ILE A 132 4.88 -24.30 2.27
N ASP A 133 5.48 -24.92 1.26
CA ASP A 133 6.11 -26.23 1.39
C ASP A 133 7.28 -26.19 2.40
N ALA A 134 8.06 -25.10 2.40
CA ALA A 134 9.19 -24.94 3.31
C ALA A 134 8.77 -24.64 4.77
N THR A 135 7.71 -23.87 4.98
CA THR A 135 7.33 -23.35 6.30
C THR A 135 6.11 -24.01 6.91
N GLY A 136 5.33 -24.74 6.12
CA GLY A 136 4.02 -25.27 6.49
C GLY A 136 2.97 -24.20 6.77
N GLN A 137 3.25 -22.93 6.44
CA GLN A 137 2.39 -21.80 6.78
C GLN A 137 1.95 -21.06 5.52
N VAL A 138 0.63 -20.93 5.35
CA VAL A 138 0.07 -19.91 4.47
C VAL A 138 0.23 -18.59 5.19
N LYS A 139 1.26 -17.81 4.83
CA LYS A 139 1.37 -16.43 5.36
C LYS A 139 0.11 -15.67 5.01
N ALA A 140 -0.38 -14.83 5.93
CA ALA A 140 -1.52 -13.94 5.69
C ALA A 140 -1.27 -12.93 4.53
N THR A 141 -0.01 -12.80 4.10
CA THR A 141 0.43 -12.06 2.91
C THR A 141 0.41 -12.89 1.63
N ALA A 142 -0.19 -14.09 1.64
CA ALA A 142 -0.37 -14.91 0.44
C ALA A 142 -1.01 -14.03 -0.66
N PHE A 143 -0.20 -13.76 -1.68
CA PHE A 143 -0.35 -12.59 -2.51
C PHE A 143 -1.64 -12.64 -3.32
N ASP A 144 -2.59 -11.78 -2.95
CA ASP A 144 -3.80 -11.59 -3.74
C ASP A 144 -3.46 -10.80 -5.02
N ARG A 145 -4.21 -11.09 -6.09
CA ARG A 145 -4.06 -10.41 -7.39
C ARG A 145 -4.21 -8.89 -7.28
N ALA A 146 -4.97 -8.42 -6.30
CA ALA A 146 -5.15 -6.98 -6.07
C ALA A 146 -3.85 -6.33 -5.59
N SER A 147 -3.07 -7.01 -4.75
CA SER A 147 -1.79 -6.55 -4.21
C SER A 147 -0.74 -6.44 -5.30
N LEU A 148 -0.67 -7.43 -6.20
CA LEU A 148 0.19 -7.35 -7.39
C LEU A 148 -0.24 -6.18 -8.30
N GLY A 149 -1.55 -6.01 -8.51
CA GLY A 149 -2.09 -4.87 -9.24
C GLY A 149 -1.67 -3.52 -8.63
N ARG A 150 -1.71 -3.39 -7.30
CA ARG A 150 -1.25 -2.17 -6.60
C ARG A 150 0.24 -1.94 -6.76
N ALA A 151 1.07 -2.98 -6.61
CA ALA A 151 2.51 -2.87 -6.79
C ALA A 151 2.86 -2.40 -8.21
N ILE A 152 2.22 -3.00 -9.22
CA ILE A 152 2.39 -2.60 -10.62
C ILE A 152 1.95 -1.15 -10.82
N ALA A 153 0.78 -0.75 -10.32
CA ALA A 153 0.29 0.62 -10.45
C ALA A 153 1.22 1.65 -9.81
N LEU A 154 1.79 1.37 -8.63
CA LEU A 154 2.76 2.25 -7.98
C LEU A 154 4.03 2.40 -8.83
N LEU A 155 4.57 1.29 -9.34
CA LEU A 155 5.77 1.30 -10.18
C LEU A 155 5.52 2.01 -11.52
N GLU A 156 4.35 1.80 -12.16
CA GLU A 156 3.96 2.49 -13.39
C GLU A 156 3.80 4.00 -13.17
N GLU A 157 3.07 4.42 -12.14
CA GLU A 157 2.85 5.85 -11.84
C GLU A 157 4.15 6.57 -11.45
N LEU A 158 5.12 5.84 -10.91
CA LEU A 158 6.46 6.36 -10.62
C LEU A 158 7.43 6.22 -11.80
N GLY A 159 7.02 5.66 -12.94
CA GLY A 159 7.86 5.56 -14.15
C GLY A 159 9.03 4.57 -14.03
N GLU A 160 8.85 3.50 -13.25
CA GLU A 160 9.81 2.40 -13.16
C GLU A 160 9.59 1.34 -14.24
N ILE A 161 8.34 1.19 -14.65
CA ILE A 161 7.87 0.19 -15.60
C ILE A 161 6.77 0.79 -16.45
N HIS A 162 6.54 0.20 -17.62
CA HIS A 162 5.43 0.55 -18.50
C HIS A 162 4.81 -0.71 -19.12
N ARG A 163 3.57 -0.58 -19.61
CA ARG A 163 2.92 -1.59 -20.45
C ARG A 163 3.34 -1.45 -21.90
N LEU A 164 3.62 -2.58 -22.53
CA LEU A 164 3.76 -2.68 -23.98
C LEU A 164 2.39 -2.54 -24.67
N PRO A 165 2.36 -2.36 -26.01
CA PRO A 165 1.11 -2.14 -26.75
C PRO A 165 0.05 -3.26 -26.63
N ASP A 166 0.47 -4.47 -26.26
CA ASP A 166 -0.46 -5.58 -26.00
C ASP A 166 -1.26 -5.42 -24.69
N GLY A 167 -0.92 -4.42 -23.85
CA GLY A 167 -1.55 -4.12 -22.56
C GLY A 167 -1.29 -5.14 -21.45
N ALA A 168 -0.71 -6.29 -21.78
CA ALA A 168 -0.52 -7.44 -20.90
C ALA A 168 0.95 -7.72 -20.57
N THR A 169 1.88 -7.13 -21.32
CA THR A 169 3.32 -7.25 -21.09
C THR A 169 3.85 -5.99 -20.44
N LEU A 170 4.62 -6.16 -19.37
CA LEU A 170 5.33 -5.10 -18.67
C LEU A 170 6.78 -5.10 -19.11
N ALA A 171 7.39 -3.93 -19.21
CA ALA A 171 8.81 -3.74 -19.41
C ALA A 171 9.33 -2.73 -18.42
N ARG A 172 10.61 -2.87 -18.05
CA ARG A 172 11.29 -1.88 -17.21
C ARG A 172 11.65 -0.67 -18.07
N ASP A 173 11.44 0.52 -17.53
CA ASP A 173 12.05 1.69 -18.13
C ASP A 173 13.55 1.61 -17.88
N ALA A 174 14.33 1.42 -18.95
CA ALA A 174 15.78 1.51 -18.87
C ALA A 174 16.08 2.92 -18.35
N GLY A 175 16.59 3.00 -17.13
CA GLY A 175 16.84 4.26 -16.47
C GLY A 175 17.54 5.21 -17.43
N LYS A 176 16.96 6.38 -17.67
CA LYS A 176 17.77 7.56 -17.93
C LYS A 176 18.55 7.79 -16.64
N GLU A 177 19.69 7.11 -16.52
CA GLU A 177 20.70 7.48 -15.53
C GLU A 177 20.96 8.98 -15.76
N SER A 178 20.52 9.78 -14.78
CA SER A 178 20.69 11.24 -14.76
C SER A 178 21.94 11.55 -13.95
#